data_AF-A0A102D5E7-F1
#
_entry.id   AF-A0A102D5E7-F1
#
_cell.length_a   1.000
_cell.length_b   1.000
_cell.length_c   1.000
_cell.angle_alpha   90.00
_cell.angle_beta   90.00
_cell.angle_gamma   90.00
#
_symmetry.space_group_name_H-M   'P 1'
#
loop_
_entity.id
_entity.type
_entity.pdbx_description
1 polymer ?
#
loop_
_entity_poly.entity_id
_entity_poly.type
_entity_poly.pdbx_seq_one_letter_code
_entity_poly.pdbx_strand_id
1 'polypeptide(L)'
;MPLIPAFPEHADLVDIDAFLASETGSAWIARLAGAMPHTRYWRDRSDFWPLKQLNALAARIIDAHYEGQDVECAMEAEFPPAEFGDTWHHEIAPHLRDQLDAVGIGDTDGEIRAAIRSAWDNAAADRDDSRVADLFASHDRCELLFRFSTAQWPVDSLIHSHKPWPEPSALSVTRNLQLALSNLGYTITEFRKRSKNRHPAAEYLQRSARRRRAPIVTWDQLNELIENACSTSFLFCLNAIVPIPDLIALDLGKPVTFDKCWVASLDPVNGTFQDAEANGPVRVRPEDGRFLSGGHLRWSPENICALYPPFYHASVRNAELCDSYRP
;
A
#
# COMPACT_ATOMS: atom_id res chain seq x y z
N MET A 1 -11.78 16.75 -31.03
CA MET A 1 -12.29 15.40 -31.34
C MET A 1 -11.10 14.56 -31.79
N PRO A 2 -10.93 13.34 -31.27
CA PRO A 2 -9.89 12.44 -31.74
C PRO A 2 -10.09 12.13 -33.23
N LEU A 3 -8.99 12.11 -33.99
CA LEU A 3 -9.02 11.88 -35.43
C LEU A 3 -8.99 10.37 -35.70
N ILE A 4 -10.16 9.78 -35.91
CA ILE A 4 -10.28 8.34 -36.17
C ILE A 4 -9.69 8.03 -37.55
N PRO A 5 -8.82 7.01 -37.65
CA PRO A 5 -8.22 6.65 -38.94
C PRO A 5 -9.30 6.20 -39.91
N ALA A 6 -9.29 6.76 -41.12
CA ALA A 6 -10.20 6.34 -42.18
C ALA A 6 -10.07 4.83 -42.44
N PHE A 7 -11.20 4.16 -42.64
CA PHE A 7 -11.25 2.77 -43.04
C PHE A 7 -10.59 2.58 -44.43
N PRO A 8 -9.78 1.52 -44.66
CA PRO A 8 -9.11 1.34 -45.95
C PRO A 8 -10.07 1.08 -47.12
N GLU A 9 -9.99 1.87 -48.20
CA GLU A 9 -10.88 1.85 -49.37
C GLU A 9 -10.82 0.55 -50.22
N HIS A 10 -9.86 -0.34 -49.95
CA HIS A 10 -9.61 -1.58 -50.71
C HIS A 10 -9.52 -2.83 -49.83
N ALA A 11 -10.12 -2.82 -48.64
CA ALA A 11 -10.23 -4.05 -47.87
C ALA A 11 -11.15 -5.01 -48.63
N ASP A 12 -10.60 -6.11 -49.17
CA ASP A 12 -11.40 -7.26 -49.59
C ASP A 12 -12.01 -7.87 -48.32
N LEU A 13 -13.14 -7.29 -47.87
CA LEU A 13 -13.91 -7.71 -46.69
C LEU A 13 -14.58 -9.07 -46.86
N VAL A 14 -14.30 -9.76 -47.98
CA VAL A 14 -14.67 -11.15 -48.23
C VAL A 14 -14.11 -12.05 -47.12
N ASP A 15 -12.97 -11.68 -46.51
CA ASP A 15 -12.40 -12.33 -45.34
C ASP A 15 -11.82 -11.28 -44.36
N ILE A 16 -12.62 -10.91 -43.35
CA ILE A 16 -12.23 -9.92 -42.34
C ILE A 16 -11.01 -10.38 -41.52
N ASP A 17 -10.88 -11.69 -41.26
CA ASP A 17 -9.78 -12.23 -40.47
C ASP A 17 -8.46 -12.13 -41.26
N ALA A 18 -8.49 -12.41 -42.57
CA ALA A 18 -7.34 -12.23 -43.45
C ALA A 18 -6.93 -10.74 -43.55
N PHE A 19 -7.89 -9.82 -43.60
CA PHE A 19 -7.60 -8.39 -43.56
C PHE A 19 -6.95 -7.98 -42.24
N LEU A 20 -7.51 -8.36 -41.09
CA LEU A 20 -6.98 -8.00 -39.77
C LEU A 20 -5.57 -8.59 -39.53
N ALA A 21 -5.28 -9.75 -40.12
CA ALA A 21 -3.94 -10.36 -40.11
C ALA A 21 -2.94 -9.72 -41.08
N SER A 22 -3.40 -8.92 -42.05
CA SER A 22 -2.53 -8.21 -43.00
C SER A 22 -1.80 -7.03 -42.34
N GLU A 23 -0.69 -6.59 -42.94
CA GLU A 23 0.04 -5.41 -42.49
C GLU A 23 -0.84 -4.15 -42.48
N THR A 24 -1.70 -4.00 -43.50
CA THR A 24 -2.62 -2.86 -43.61
C THR A 24 -3.70 -2.89 -42.52
N GLY A 25 -4.32 -4.03 -42.26
CA GLY A 25 -5.34 -4.17 -41.22
C GLY A 25 -4.77 -4.02 -39.81
N SER A 26 -3.64 -4.66 -39.53
CA SER A 26 -2.93 -4.53 -38.26
C SER A 26 -2.50 -3.08 -37.99
N ALA A 27 -1.94 -2.39 -38.99
CA ALA A 27 -1.56 -0.98 -38.88
C ALA A 27 -2.78 -0.06 -38.67
N TRP A 28 -3.91 -0.35 -39.32
CA TRP A 28 -5.14 0.40 -39.12
C TRP A 28 -5.71 0.20 -37.71
N ILE A 29 -5.79 -1.03 -37.21
CA ILE A 29 -6.21 -1.33 -35.83
C ILE A 29 -5.27 -0.66 -34.82
N ALA A 30 -3.96 -0.72 -35.05
CA ALA A 30 -2.97 -0.05 -34.22
C ALA A 30 -3.19 1.47 -34.14
N ARG A 31 -3.51 2.11 -35.27
CA ARG A 31 -3.86 3.54 -35.32
C ARG A 31 -5.18 3.83 -34.63
N LEU A 32 -6.17 2.95 -34.76
CA LEU A 32 -7.48 3.11 -34.12
C LEU A 32 -7.32 3.04 -32.61
N ALA A 33 -6.63 2.03 -32.08
CA ALA A 33 -6.34 1.90 -30.65
C ALA A 33 -5.46 3.04 -30.12
N GLY A 34 -4.58 3.63 -30.94
CA GLY A 34 -3.83 4.83 -30.57
C GLY A 34 -4.68 6.11 -30.55
N ALA A 35 -5.67 6.24 -31.43
CA ALA A 35 -6.57 7.39 -31.49
C ALA A 35 -7.70 7.33 -30.45
N MET A 36 -8.12 6.11 -30.11
CA MET A 36 -9.17 5.77 -29.15
C MET A 36 -8.60 4.75 -28.15
N PRO A 37 -7.73 5.18 -27.22
CA PRO A 37 -7.15 4.29 -26.22
C PRO A 37 -8.21 3.88 -25.20
N HIS A 38 -7.99 2.72 -24.58
CA HIS A 38 -8.72 2.29 -23.39
C HIS A 38 -7.78 2.36 -22.19
N THR A 39 -8.29 2.81 -21.04
CA THR A 39 -7.56 2.83 -19.78
C THR A 39 -8.36 2.02 -18.77
N ARG A 40 -7.83 0.85 -18.35
CA ARG A 40 -8.51 -0.01 -17.37
C ARG A 40 -8.63 0.64 -16.00
N TYR A 41 -7.60 1.38 -15.58
CA TYR A 41 -7.56 2.04 -14.28
C TYR A 41 -7.48 3.55 -14.44
N TRP A 42 -8.60 4.20 -14.22
CA TRP A 42 -8.70 5.66 -14.22
C TRP A 42 -9.69 6.11 -13.15
N ARG A 43 -9.41 7.27 -12.56
CA ARG A 43 -10.31 7.94 -11.62
C ARG A 43 -10.37 9.44 -11.92
N ASP A 44 -11.54 10.03 -11.73
CA ASP A 44 -11.64 11.49 -11.70
C ASP A 44 -10.87 12.04 -10.48
N ARG A 45 -10.10 13.09 -10.71
CA ARG A 45 -9.22 13.70 -9.70
C ARG A 45 -9.99 14.52 -8.65
N SER A 46 -11.28 14.77 -8.86
CA SER A 46 -12.16 15.40 -7.87
C SER A 46 -12.69 14.44 -6.80
N ASP A 47 -12.52 13.13 -6.97
CA ASP A 47 -13.02 12.13 -6.04
C ASP A 47 -12.19 12.10 -4.76
N PHE A 48 -12.89 12.11 -3.61
CA PHE A 48 -12.28 12.06 -2.29
C PHE A 48 -12.64 10.76 -1.58
N TRP A 49 -11.64 10.01 -1.13
CA TRP A 49 -11.84 8.78 -0.36
C TRP A 49 -11.68 9.05 1.14
N PRO A 50 -12.66 8.65 1.98
CA PRO A 50 -12.51 8.73 3.43
C PRO A 50 -11.31 7.92 3.91
N LEU A 51 -10.56 8.45 4.89
CA LEU A 51 -9.40 7.76 5.48
C LEU A 51 -9.72 6.35 5.95
N LYS A 52 -10.92 6.11 6.48
CA LYS A 52 -11.38 4.76 6.87
C LYS A 52 -11.36 3.77 5.70
N GLN A 53 -11.77 4.19 4.50
CA GLN A 53 -11.73 3.35 3.30
C GLN A 53 -10.29 3.15 2.85
N LEU A 54 -9.48 4.22 2.81
CA LEU A 54 -8.05 4.14 2.46
C LEU A 54 -7.28 3.21 3.41
N ASN A 55 -7.61 3.22 4.70
CA ASN A 55 -7.02 2.33 5.69
C ASN A 55 -7.41 0.85 5.48
N ALA A 56 -8.65 0.58 5.06
CA ALA A 56 -9.10 -0.77 4.72
C ALA A 56 -8.41 -1.31 3.46
N LEU A 57 -8.22 -0.46 2.45
CA LEU A 57 -7.45 -0.80 1.25
C LEU A 57 -5.98 -1.05 1.58
N ALA A 58 -5.37 -0.18 2.39
CA ALA A 58 -4.02 -0.37 2.88
C ALA A 58 -3.87 -1.69 3.65
N ALA A 59 -4.90 -2.13 4.38
CA ALA A 59 -4.86 -3.42 5.06
C ALA A 59 -4.72 -4.58 4.07
N ARG A 60 -5.54 -4.57 3.01
CA ARG A 60 -5.50 -5.58 1.95
C ARG A 60 -4.18 -5.62 1.21
N ILE A 61 -3.59 -4.45 0.91
CA ILE A 61 -2.27 -4.38 0.27
C ILE A 61 -1.21 -5.06 1.16
N ILE A 62 -1.22 -4.74 2.47
CA ILE A 62 -0.28 -5.34 3.44
C ILE A 62 -0.50 -6.85 3.59
N ASP A 63 -1.76 -7.30 3.66
CA ASP A 63 -2.11 -8.71 3.75
C ASP A 63 -1.64 -9.47 2.49
N ALA A 64 -1.90 -8.94 1.29
CA ALA A 64 -1.45 -9.52 0.03
C ALA A 64 0.07 -9.71 -0.01
N HIS A 65 0.84 -8.71 0.43
CA HIS A 65 2.29 -8.84 0.55
C HIS A 65 2.71 -9.96 1.50
N TYR A 66 2.08 -10.07 2.68
CA TYR A 66 2.42 -11.11 3.65
C TYR A 66 1.97 -12.51 3.24
N GLU A 67 0.92 -12.61 2.42
CA GLU A 67 0.41 -13.86 1.86
C GLU A 67 1.15 -14.27 0.57
N GLY A 68 2.05 -13.43 0.05
CA GLY A 68 2.77 -13.68 -1.18
C GLY A 68 1.89 -13.60 -2.43
N GLN A 69 0.77 -12.88 -2.34
CA GLN A 69 -0.12 -12.58 -3.45
C GLN A 69 0.39 -11.38 -4.24
N ASP A 70 0.04 -11.33 -5.52
CA ASP A 70 0.25 -10.13 -6.32
C ASP A 70 -0.71 -9.03 -5.84
N VAL A 71 -0.15 -7.87 -5.49
CA VAL A 71 -0.93 -6.73 -4.97
C VAL A 71 -1.90 -6.23 -6.03
N GLU A 72 -1.49 -6.25 -7.30
CA GLU A 72 -2.35 -5.83 -8.40
C GLU A 72 -3.61 -6.70 -8.45
N CYS A 73 -3.46 -8.03 -8.48
CA CYS A 73 -4.57 -8.97 -8.44
C CYS A 73 -5.44 -8.84 -7.17
N ALA A 74 -4.84 -8.60 -6.00
CA ALA A 74 -5.59 -8.43 -4.76
C ALA A 74 -6.47 -7.17 -4.78
N MET A 75 -6.02 -6.12 -5.47
CA MET A 75 -6.73 -4.85 -5.59
C MET A 75 -7.75 -4.84 -6.73
N GLU A 76 -7.53 -5.60 -7.80
CA GLU A 76 -8.50 -5.82 -8.89
C GLU A 76 -9.85 -6.35 -8.40
N ALA A 77 -9.86 -7.14 -7.32
CA ALA A 77 -11.10 -7.62 -6.72
C ALA A 77 -11.98 -6.50 -6.14
N GLU A 78 -11.36 -5.39 -5.72
CA GLU A 78 -12.06 -4.21 -5.18
C GLU A 78 -12.30 -3.14 -6.24
N PHE A 79 -11.40 -3.06 -7.22
CA PHE A 79 -11.47 -2.15 -8.35
C PHE A 79 -11.45 -2.96 -9.65
N PRO A 80 -12.59 -3.54 -10.05
CA PRO A 80 -12.69 -4.22 -11.32
C PRO A 80 -12.23 -3.29 -12.44
N PRO A 81 -11.33 -3.75 -13.34
CA PRO A 81 -10.88 -2.92 -14.45
C PRO A 81 -12.07 -2.50 -15.32
N ALA A 82 -12.00 -1.30 -15.89
CA ALA A 82 -12.99 -0.86 -16.85
C ALA A 82 -13.10 -1.88 -18.00
N GLU A 83 -14.34 -2.14 -18.45
CA GLU A 83 -14.56 -3.09 -19.52
C GLU A 83 -14.27 -2.44 -20.87
N PHE A 84 -13.48 -3.12 -21.71
CA PHE A 84 -13.24 -2.70 -23.11
C PHE A 84 -14.56 -2.53 -23.89
N GLY A 85 -15.59 -3.31 -23.53
CA GLY A 85 -16.93 -3.22 -24.11
C GLY A 85 -17.56 -1.84 -23.97
N ASP A 86 -17.40 -1.19 -22.82
CA ASP A 86 -18.00 0.12 -22.58
C ASP A 86 -17.36 1.18 -23.46
N THR A 87 -16.03 1.23 -23.52
CA THR A 87 -15.29 2.12 -24.44
C THR A 87 -15.66 1.84 -25.89
N TRP A 88 -15.74 0.56 -26.27
CA TRP A 88 -16.15 0.20 -27.62
C TRP A 88 -17.55 0.73 -27.94
N HIS A 89 -18.54 0.48 -27.08
CA HIS A 89 -19.94 0.82 -27.36
C HIS A 89 -20.22 2.32 -27.29
N HIS A 90 -19.59 3.03 -26.36
CA HIS A 90 -19.90 4.44 -26.09
C HIS A 90 -19.00 5.42 -26.85
N GLU A 91 -17.77 5.02 -27.19
CA GLU A 91 -16.79 5.93 -27.77
C GLU A 91 -16.40 5.54 -29.20
N ILE A 92 -16.23 4.25 -29.49
CA ILE A 92 -15.63 3.81 -30.76
C ILE A 92 -16.69 3.48 -31.81
N ALA A 93 -17.61 2.57 -31.49
CA ALA A 93 -18.65 2.09 -32.38
C ALA A 93 -19.52 3.21 -32.97
N PRO A 94 -19.91 4.27 -32.23
CA PRO A 94 -20.68 5.37 -32.80
C PRO A 94 -19.93 6.11 -33.91
N HIS A 95 -18.60 6.23 -33.80
CA HIS A 95 -17.80 6.93 -34.79
C HIS A 95 -17.36 6.04 -35.96
N LEU A 96 -17.24 4.73 -35.75
CA LEU A 96 -16.94 3.78 -36.82
C LEU A 96 -18.17 3.47 -37.69
N ARG A 97 -19.39 3.57 -37.15
CA ARG A 97 -20.63 3.21 -37.86
C ARG A 97 -20.71 3.84 -39.24
N ASP A 98 -20.58 5.16 -39.34
CA ASP A 98 -20.70 5.88 -40.61
C ASP A 98 -19.59 5.49 -41.61
N GLN A 99 -18.37 5.18 -41.12
CA GLN A 99 -17.26 4.75 -41.97
C GLN A 99 -17.45 3.31 -42.49
N LEU A 100 -17.96 2.42 -41.64
CA LEU A 100 -18.26 1.02 -41.99
C LEU A 100 -19.45 0.95 -42.96
N ASP A 101 -20.50 1.74 -42.72
CA ASP A 101 -21.65 1.82 -43.63
C ASP A 101 -21.23 2.35 -45.02
N ALA A 102 -20.31 3.32 -45.07
CA ALA A 102 -19.80 3.89 -46.33
C ALA A 102 -19.04 2.87 -47.20
N VAL A 103 -18.45 1.83 -46.58
CA VAL A 103 -17.79 0.73 -47.29
C VAL A 103 -18.68 -0.52 -47.44
N GLY A 104 -19.97 -0.40 -47.11
CA GLY A 104 -20.98 -1.44 -47.29
C GLY A 104 -21.09 -2.45 -46.14
N ILE A 105 -20.46 -2.19 -44.99
CA ILE A 105 -20.56 -3.00 -43.77
C ILE A 105 -21.70 -2.44 -42.89
N GLY A 106 -22.90 -2.99 -43.07
CA GLY A 106 -24.10 -2.55 -42.37
C GLY A 106 -24.25 -3.13 -40.96
N ASP A 107 -25.36 -2.78 -40.30
CA ASP A 107 -25.70 -3.29 -38.96
C ASP A 107 -25.92 -4.81 -38.92
N THR A 108 -26.18 -5.44 -40.06
CA THR A 108 -26.36 -6.90 -40.18
C THR A 108 -25.03 -7.67 -40.20
N ASP A 109 -23.90 -6.99 -40.41
CA ASP A 109 -22.56 -7.60 -40.48
C ASP A 109 -21.95 -7.74 -39.07
N GLY A 110 -22.70 -8.39 -38.18
CA GLY A 110 -22.34 -8.55 -36.76
C GLY A 110 -21.01 -9.28 -36.55
N GLU A 111 -20.69 -10.26 -37.39
CA GLU A 111 -19.43 -11.01 -37.33
C GLU A 111 -18.21 -10.14 -37.65
N ILE A 112 -18.31 -9.31 -38.71
CA ILE A 112 -17.24 -8.38 -39.11
C ILE A 112 -17.00 -7.35 -37.99
N ARG A 113 -18.07 -6.77 -37.44
CA ARG A 113 -17.98 -5.80 -36.34
C ARG A 113 -17.41 -6.43 -35.06
N ALA A 114 -17.75 -7.68 -34.78
CA ALA A 114 -17.19 -8.42 -33.65
C ALA A 114 -15.70 -8.72 -33.85
N ALA A 115 -15.26 -9.08 -35.06
CA ALA A 115 -13.85 -9.29 -35.38
C ALA A 115 -13.03 -8.01 -35.22
N ILE A 116 -13.53 -6.88 -35.74
CA ILE A 116 -12.88 -5.57 -35.56
C ILE A 116 -12.81 -5.19 -34.07
N ARG A 117 -13.89 -5.38 -33.31
CA ARG A 117 -13.90 -5.16 -31.87
C ARG A 117 -12.83 -5.98 -31.18
N SER A 118 -12.78 -7.29 -31.42
CA SER A 118 -11.81 -8.18 -30.78
C SER A 118 -10.37 -7.80 -31.12
N ALA A 119 -10.10 -7.41 -32.38
CA ALA A 119 -8.79 -6.94 -32.79
C ALA A 119 -8.42 -5.61 -32.10
N TRP A 120 -9.37 -4.69 -31.96
CA TRP A 120 -9.16 -3.45 -31.21
C TRP A 120 -8.96 -3.73 -29.72
N ASP A 121 -9.77 -4.59 -29.08
CA ASP A 121 -9.65 -4.96 -27.66
C ASP A 121 -8.22 -5.43 -27.35
N ASN A 122 -7.68 -6.35 -28.17
CA ASN A 122 -6.30 -6.83 -28.04
C ASN A 122 -5.28 -5.70 -28.20
N ALA A 123 -5.43 -4.89 -29.25
CA ALA A 123 -4.50 -3.80 -29.54
C ALA A 123 -4.57 -2.65 -28.51
N ALA A 124 -5.71 -2.45 -27.86
CA ALA A 124 -5.90 -1.51 -26.77
C ALA A 124 -5.32 -2.07 -25.47
N ALA A 125 -5.54 -3.35 -25.17
CA ALA A 125 -4.94 -4.03 -24.02
C ALA A 125 -3.40 -4.01 -24.07
N ASP A 126 -2.80 -4.25 -25.23
CA ASP A 126 -1.35 -4.19 -25.44
C ASP A 126 -0.77 -2.78 -25.22
N ARG A 127 -1.61 -1.74 -25.34
CA ARG A 127 -1.22 -0.33 -25.15
C ARG A 127 -1.53 0.21 -23.77
N ASP A 128 -2.39 -0.46 -23.01
CA ASP A 128 -2.83 0.02 -21.71
C ASP A 128 -1.78 -0.29 -20.65
N ASP A 129 -1.01 0.75 -20.31
CA ASP A 129 0.01 0.72 -19.26
C ASP A 129 -0.53 1.15 -17.88
N SER A 130 -1.84 1.40 -17.77
CA SER A 130 -2.46 1.76 -16.49
C SER A 130 -2.38 0.63 -15.47
N ARG A 131 -2.27 1.05 -14.21
CA ARG A 131 -2.15 0.18 -13.04
C ARG A 131 -3.13 0.61 -11.97
N VAL A 132 -3.42 -0.27 -11.02
CA VAL A 132 -4.21 0.05 -9.83
C VAL A 132 -3.67 1.29 -9.12
N ALA A 133 -2.35 1.49 -9.08
CA ALA A 133 -1.73 2.67 -8.49
C ALA A 133 -2.21 3.99 -9.12
N ASP A 134 -2.62 3.99 -10.38
CA ASP A 134 -3.13 5.17 -11.10
C ASP A 134 -4.55 5.59 -10.66
N LEU A 135 -5.27 4.72 -9.93
CA LEU A 135 -6.53 5.07 -9.27
C LEU A 135 -6.33 6.04 -8.09
N PHE A 136 -5.10 6.15 -7.59
CA PHE A 136 -4.78 6.90 -6.38
C PHE A 136 -4.01 8.17 -6.71
N ALA A 137 -4.55 9.29 -6.25
CA ALA A 137 -3.87 10.59 -6.31
C ALA A 137 -2.86 10.74 -5.15
N SER A 138 -2.01 11.75 -5.24
CA SER A 138 -0.98 12.05 -4.21
C SER A 138 -1.55 12.41 -2.83
N HIS A 139 -2.85 12.69 -2.75
CA HIS A 139 -3.57 12.99 -1.51
C HIS A 139 -4.29 11.77 -0.92
N ASP A 140 -4.39 10.66 -1.65
CA ASP A 140 -4.95 9.40 -1.15
C ASP A 140 -3.92 8.73 -0.26
N ARG A 141 -4.06 8.98 1.04
CA ARG A 141 -3.10 8.56 2.06
C ARG A 141 -3.76 7.66 3.09
N CYS A 142 -2.99 6.71 3.58
CA CYS A 142 -3.40 5.78 4.61
C CYS A 142 -2.48 5.86 5.83
N GLU A 143 -2.99 5.41 6.95
CA GLU A 143 -2.21 5.19 8.15
C GLU A 143 -1.44 3.88 8.02
N LEU A 144 -0.12 3.98 8.12
CA LEU A 144 0.81 2.87 8.10
C LEU A 144 1.50 2.79 9.46
N LEU A 145 1.39 1.62 10.09
CA LEU A 145 2.05 1.30 11.33
C LEU A 145 3.10 0.21 11.11
N PHE A 146 4.24 0.31 11.80
CA PHE A 146 5.19 -0.80 11.91
C PHE A 146 5.34 -1.21 13.37
N ARG A 147 4.73 -2.33 13.75
CA ARG A 147 4.77 -2.84 15.12
C ARG A 147 6.05 -3.63 15.35
N PHE A 148 6.74 -3.36 16.46
CA PHE A 148 7.97 -4.07 16.85
C PHE A 148 7.72 -5.47 17.43
N SER A 149 7.07 -6.32 16.63
CA SER A 149 6.82 -7.73 16.91
C SER A 149 6.50 -8.46 15.61
N THR A 150 7.02 -9.67 15.48
CA THR A 150 6.78 -10.56 14.34
C THR A 150 5.52 -11.43 14.52
N ALA A 151 4.81 -11.32 15.65
CA ALA A 151 3.60 -12.12 15.90
C ALA A 151 2.53 -11.88 14.83
N GLN A 152 1.67 -12.84 14.54
CA GLN A 152 0.64 -12.60 13.52
C GLN A 152 -0.37 -11.56 14.02
N TRP A 153 -0.88 -11.72 15.23
CA TRP A 153 -1.97 -10.91 15.77
C TRP A 153 -1.46 -9.75 16.64
N PRO A 154 -2.07 -8.54 16.59
CA PRO A 154 -1.70 -7.41 17.44
C PRO A 154 -1.69 -7.72 18.93
N VAL A 155 -2.68 -8.48 19.40
CA VAL A 155 -2.86 -8.84 20.81
C VAL A 155 -1.72 -9.70 21.37
N ASP A 156 -1.05 -10.50 20.53
CA ASP A 156 0.07 -11.34 20.93
C ASP A 156 1.36 -10.53 21.16
N SER A 157 1.35 -9.25 20.75
CA SER A 157 2.50 -8.35 20.80
C SER A 157 2.46 -7.38 21.97
N LEU A 158 1.49 -7.53 22.87
CA LEU A 158 1.29 -6.61 23.97
C LEU A 158 2.41 -6.72 25.01
N ILE A 159 2.70 -5.57 25.60
CA ILE A 159 3.57 -5.36 26.75
C ILE A 159 2.65 -5.00 27.91
N HIS A 160 2.77 -5.71 29.02
CA HIS A 160 1.87 -5.58 30.16
C HIS A 160 2.54 -4.88 31.34
N SER A 161 1.79 -4.01 32.01
CA SER A 161 2.17 -3.47 33.33
C SER A 161 1.70 -4.40 34.44
N HIS A 162 2.52 -4.55 35.49
CA HIS A 162 2.10 -5.18 36.75
C HIS A 162 1.22 -4.27 37.60
N LYS A 163 1.07 -2.99 37.22
CA LYS A 163 0.19 -2.01 37.87
C LYS A 163 -1.02 -1.69 36.99
N PRO A 164 -2.10 -1.14 37.59
CA PRO A 164 -3.26 -0.65 36.84
C PRO A 164 -2.96 0.54 35.90
N TRP A 165 -1.76 1.13 35.99
CA TRP A 165 -1.25 2.14 35.06
C TRP A 165 0.13 1.71 34.54
N PRO A 166 0.49 2.13 33.32
CA PRO A 166 1.81 1.86 32.78
C PRO A 166 2.84 2.79 33.42
N GLU A 167 3.94 2.21 33.91
CA GLU A 167 5.13 2.93 34.33
C GLU A 167 6.36 2.07 33.99
N PRO A 168 7.49 2.65 33.58
CA PRO A 168 8.65 1.86 33.17
C PRO A 168 9.16 0.87 34.23
N SER A 169 9.07 1.24 35.52
CA SER A 169 9.43 0.37 36.65
C SER A 169 8.56 -0.87 36.79
N ALA A 170 7.30 -0.82 36.33
CA ALA A 170 6.30 -1.88 36.52
C ALA A 170 6.03 -2.71 35.26
N LEU A 171 6.66 -2.41 34.13
CA LEU A 171 6.48 -3.21 32.92
C LEU A 171 7.03 -4.63 33.11
N SER A 172 6.27 -5.61 32.63
CA SER A 172 6.67 -7.02 32.57
C SER A 172 7.81 -7.19 31.58
N VAL A 173 8.90 -7.83 32.01
CA VAL A 173 10.06 -8.08 31.16
C VAL A 173 9.83 -9.34 30.32
N THR A 174 9.01 -9.19 29.27
CA THR A 174 8.68 -10.23 28.28
C THR A 174 9.58 -10.13 27.05
N ARG A 175 9.44 -11.08 26.11
CA ARG A 175 10.11 -11.03 24.80
C ARG A 175 9.68 -9.81 23.97
N ASN A 176 8.40 -9.42 24.04
CA ASN A 176 7.86 -8.27 23.30
C ASN A 176 8.50 -6.95 23.76
N LEU A 177 8.58 -6.71 25.07
CA LEU A 177 9.25 -5.52 25.60
C LEU A 177 10.73 -5.48 25.18
N GLN A 178 11.39 -6.63 25.32
CA GLN A 178 12.78 -6.80 24.96
C GLN A 178 13.08 -6.51 23.48
N LEU A 179 12.25 -7.02 22.56
CA LEU A 179 12.36 -6.77 21.12
C LEU A 179 12.08 -5.30 20.78
N ALA A 180 11.01 -4.74 21.33
CA ALA A 180 10.66 -3.33 21.13
C ALA A 180 11.80 -2.40 21.58
N LEU A 181 12.36 -2.62 22.77
CA LEU A 181 13.51 -1.84 23.25
C LEU A 181 14.72 -1.96 22.30
N SER A 182 15.04 -3.17 21.83
CA SER A 182 16.17 -3.38 20.90
C SER A 182 15.98 -2.59 19.60
N ASN A 183 14.76 -2.61 19.04
CA ASN A 183 14.40 -1.87 17.84
C ASN A 183 14.44 -0.35 18.04
N LEU A 184 14.03 0.12 19.22
CA LEU A 184 14.09 1.51 19.65
C LEU A 184 15.53 1.98 19.96
N GLY A 185 16.49 1.07 20.09
CA GLY A 185 17.92 1.35 20.34
C GLY A 185 18.38 1.19 21.80
N TYR A 186 17.53 0.62 22.65
CA TYR A 186 17.78 0.40 24.08
C TYR A 186 18.02 -1.07 24.39
N THR A 187 18.96 -1.34 25.28
CA THR A 187 19.14 -2.67 25.88
C THR A 187 18.26 -2.83 27.11
N ILE A 188 17.92 -4.07 27.46
CA ILE A 188 17.18 -4.35 28.71
C ILE A 188 17.95 -3.88 29.95
N THR A 189 19.28 -3.92 29.92
CA THR A 189 20.14 -3.44 31.00
C THR A 189 20.06 -1.92 31.15
N GLU A 190 20.12 -1.17 30.05
CA GLU A 190 19.94 0.30 30.07
C GLU A 190 18.53 0.66 30.57
N PHE A 191 17.51 -0.03 30.06
CA PHE A 191 16.12 0.14 30.51
C PHE A 191 16.01 -0.06 32.01
N ARG A 192 16.42 -1.23 32.55
CA ARG A 192 16.38 -1.53 34.00
C ARG A 192 17.11 -0.50 34.85
N LYS A 193 18.29 -0.05 34.40
CA LYS A 193 19.08 0.96 35.12
C LYS A 193 18.34 2.29 35.22
N ARG A 194 17.70 2.74 34.15
CA ARG A 194 17.01 4.03 34.08
C ARG A 194 15.61 3.98 34.71
N SER A 195 14.83 2.93 34.44
CA SER A 195 13.47 2.76 34.95
C SER A 195 13.41 2.22 36.37
N LYS A 196 14.53 1.73 36.93
CA LYS A 196 14.57 0.98 38.19
C LYS A 196 13.69 -0.28 38.17
N ASN A 197 13.37 -0.82 37.00
CA ASN A 197 12.59 -2.04 36.86
C ASN A 197 13.38 -3.24 37.43
N ARG A 198 12.80 -3.92 38.41
CA ARG A 198 13.38 -5.09 39.10
C ARG A 198 12.61 -6.38 38.85
N HIS A 199 11.64 -6.37 37.94
CA HIS A 199 10.83 -7.56 37.65
C HIS A 199 11.69 -8.64 36.98
N PRO A 200 11.48 -9.92 37.36
CA PRO A 200 12.15 -11.04 36.72
C PRO A 200 11.82 -11.05 35.23
N ALA A 201 12.80 -11.42 34.40
CA ALA A 201 12.52 -11.65 32.99
C ALA A 201 11.75 -12.96 32.85
N ALA A 202 10.60 -12.92 32.17
CA ALA A 202 9.84 -14.14 31.88
C ALA A 202 10.63 -15.07 30.96
N GLU A 203 11.39 -14.48 30.03
CA GLU A 203 12.20 -15.17 29.04
C GLU A 203 13.51 -14.41 28.81
N TYR A 204 14.60 -15.14 28.52
CA TYR A 204 15.85 -14.53 28.08
C TYR A 204 15.76 -14.09 26.63
N LEU A 205 16.19 -12.86 26.32
CA LEU A 205 16.46 -12.43 24.95
C LEU A 205 17.45 -13.38 24.27
N GLN A 206 17.16 -13.74 23.02
CA GLN A 206 18.14 -14.41 22.17
C GLN A 206 19.37 -13.51 22.04
N ARG A 207 20.57 -14.08 22.25
CA ARG A 207 21.87 -13.38 22.20
C ARG A 207 22.16 -12.69 20.85
N SER A 208 21.39 -13.00 19.81
CA SER A 208 21.52 -12.51 18.43
C SER A 208 20.61 -11.33 18.09
N ALA A 209 19.76 -10.84 18.99
CA ALA A 209 18.89 -9.70 18.69
C ALA A 209 19.73 -8.46 18.33
N ARG A 210 19.64 -8.06 17.06
CA ARG A 210 20.39 -6.92 16.53
C ARG A 210 19.91 -5.64 17.21
N ARG A 211 20.84 -4.92 17.83
CA ARG A 211 20.57 -3.61 18.43
C ARG A 211 20.69 -2.52 17.38
N ARG A 212 19.74 -1.59 17.36
CA ARG A 212 19.90 -0.31 16.64
C ARG A 212 20.97 0.56 17.33
N ARG A 213 21.95 1.07 16.56
CA ARG A 213 23.07 1.86 17.10
C ARG A 213 22.63 3.20 17.71
N ALA A 214 21.70 3.89 17.05
CA ALA A 214 21.17 5.18 17.49
C ALA A 214 19.71 5.02 17.94
N PRO A 215 19.33 5.50 19.13
CA PRO A 215 17.94 5.46 19.57
C PRO A 215 17.01 6.25 18.66
N ILE A 216 15.84 5.68 18.35
CA ILE A 216 14.82 6.34 17.51
C ILE A 216 14.23 7.55 18.24
N VAL A 217 14.04 7.43 19.55
CA VAL A 217 13.60 8.51 20.45
C VAL A 217 14.55 8.59 21.62
N THR A 218 14.62 9.74 22.27
CA THR A 218 15.36 9.92 23.53
C THR A 218 14.72 9.09 24.65
N TRP A 219 15.46 8.92 25.75
CA TRP A 219 14.93 8.17 26.89
C TRP A 219 13.77 8.89 27.55
N ASP A 220 13.82 10.22 27.64
CA ASP A 220 12.77 11.00 28.28
C ASP A 220 11.47 10.90 27.48
N GLN A 221 11.55 10.96 26.15
CA GLN A 221 10.42 10.66 25.26
C GLN A 221 9.92 9.22 25.43
N LEU A 222 10.80 8.22 25.48
CA LEU A 222 10.38 6.83 25.72
C LEU A 222 9.68 6.66 27.07
N ASN A 223 10.18 7.32 28.11
CA ASN A 223 9.58 7.31 29.45
C ASN A 223 8.18 7.90 29.40
N GLU A 224 8.04 9.06 28.75
CA GLU A 224 6.77 9.76 28.54
C GLU A 224 5.76 8.91 27.74
N LEU A 225 6.19 8.25 26.67
CA LEU A 225 5.35 7.33 25.90
C LEU A 225 4.79 6.21 26.78
N ILE A 226 5.62 5.62 27.66
CA ILE A 226 5.17 4.55 28.56
C ILE A 226 4.18 5.09 29.60
N GLU A 227 4.53 6.18 30.28
CA GLU A 227 3.69 6.74 31.35
C GLU A 227 2.34 7.22 30.83
N ASN A 228 2.28 7.68 29.58
CA ASN A 228 1.05 8.17 28.94
C ASN A 228 0.38 7.15 28.02
N ALA A 229 0.81 5.88 28.02
CA ALA A 229 0.14 4.84 27.23
C ALA A 229 -1.33 4.61 27.65
N CYS A 230 -1.74 5.11 28.83
CA CYS A 230 -3.11 5.11 29.34
C CYS A 230 -3.80 3.73 29.38
N SER A 231 -3.03 2.64 29.29
CA SER A 231 -3.51 1.26 29.32
C SER A 231 -2.55 0.36 30.10
N THR A 232 -3.09 -0.70 30.70
CA THR A 232 -2.30 -1.76 31.35
C THR A 232 -1.58 -2.64 30.34
N SER A 233 -1.95 -2.57 29.06
CA SER A 233 -1.29 -3.29 27.98
C SER A 233 -1.22 -2.45 26.71
N PHE A 234 -0.05 -2.40 26.08
CA PHE A 234 0.14 -1.65 24.84
C PHE A 234 1.25 -2.31 24.01
N LEU A 235 1.37 -1.90 22.75
CA LEU A 235 2.51 -2.25 21.89
C LEU A 235 3.26 -0.97 21.50
N PHE A 236 4.52 -1.13 21.11
CA PHE A 236 5.27 -0.06 20.44
C PHE A 236 5.22 -0.25 18.93
N CYS A 237 4.98 0.85 18.22
CA CYS A 237 5.02 0.88 16.77
C CYS A 237 5.63 2.18 16.24
N LEU A 238 6.03 2.17 14.98
CA LEU A 238 6.15 3.38 14.17
C LEU A 238 4.78 3.70 13.59
N ASN A 239 4.44 4.98 13.47
CA ASN A 239 3.22 5.49 12.83
C ASN A 239 3.60 6.53 11.77
N ALA A 240 2.89 6.52 10.64
CA ALA A 240 2.99 7.52 9.58
C ALA A 240 1.73 7.52 8.71
N ILE A 241 1.42 8.65 8.07
CA ILE A 241 0.38 8.75 7.04
C ILE A 241 1.05 8.84 5.67
N VAL A 242 0.95 7.77 4.86
CA VAL A 242 1.71 7.60 3.61
C VAL A 242 0.78 7.51 2.40
N PRO A 243 1.23 7.92 1.20
CA PRO A 243 0.49 7.68 -0.03
C PRO A 243 0.23 6.19 -0.26
N ILE A 244 -0.97 5.82 -0.72
CA ILE A 244 -1.26 4.44 -1.15
C ILE A 244 -0.28 3.97 -2.26
N PRO A 245 0.07 4.79 -3.27
CA PRO A 245 1.05 4.37 -4.27
C PRO A 245 2.41 3.98 -3.69
N ASP A 246 2.89 4.68 -2.66
CA ASP A 246 4.13 4.32 -1.97
C ASP A 246 4.00 2.91 -1.35
N LEU A 247 2.85 2.58 -0.75
CA LEU A 247 2.58 1.28 -0.14
C LEU A 247 2.51 0.14 -1.17
N ILE A 248 1.82 0.35 -2.31
CA ILE A 248 1.74 -0.64 -3.41
C ILE A 248 3.14 -0.99 -3.94
N ALA A 249 4.03 0.00 -4.03
CA ALA A 249 5.37 -0.18 -4.55
C ALA A 249 6.35 -0.87 -3.58
N LEU A 250 5.97 -1.10 -2.32
CA LEU A 250 6.86 -1.70 -1.34
C LEU A 250 7.04 -3.21 -1.56
N ASP A 251 8.25 -3.68 -1.30
CA ASP A 251 8.55 -5.09 -1.04
C ASP A 251 8.74 -5.28 0.47
N LEU A 252 7.73 -5.83 1.16
CA LEU A 252 7.79 -6.04 2.61
C LEU A 252 8.79 -7.14 3.04
N GLY A 253 9.37 -7.88 2.08
CA GLY A 253 10.48 -8.80 2.29
C GLY A 253 11.85 -8.12 2.30
N LYS A 254 11.92 -6.82 1.99
CA LYS A 254 13.14 -6.01 2.02
C LYS A 254 13.08 -4.96 3.13
N PRO A 255 14.24 -4.40 3.55
CA PRO A 255 14.25 -3.27 4.46
C PRO A 255 13.46 -2.08 3.89
N VAL A 256 12.64 -1.46 4.73
CA VAL A 256 11.82 -0.28 4.39
C VAL A 256 12.30 0.90 5.21
N THR A 257 12.37 2.08 4.60
CA THR A 257 12.76 3.32 5.25
C THR A 257 11.56 4.27 5.31
N PHE A 258 11.22 4.70 6.52
CA PHE A 258 10.36 5.84 6.77
C PHE A 258 11.22 7.11 6.74
N ASP A 259 10.92 8.04 5.84
CA ASP A 259 11.64 9.33 5.82
C ASP A 259 11.29 10.19 7.04
N LYS A 260 10.05 10.06 7.51
CA LYS A 260 9.52 10.67 8.74
C LYS A 260 8.54 9.68 9.37
N CYS A 261 8.58 9.55 10.69
CA CYS A 261 7.61 8.74 11.43
C CYS A 261 7.57 9.13 12.91
N TRP A 262 6.60 8.60 13.62
CA TRP A 262 6.44 8.77 15.05
C TRP A 262 6.54 7.42 15.75
N VAL A 263 7.28 7.36 16.85
CA VAL A 263 7.22 6.20 17.74
C VAL A 263 6.00 6.36 18.61
N ALA A 264 5.15 5.34 18.66
CA ALA A 264 3.92 5.36 19.42
C ALA A 264 3.82 4.17 20.37
N SER A 265 3.19 4.41 21.52
CA SER A 265 2.52 3.38 22.32
C SER A 265 1.05 3.32 21.91
N LEU A 266 0.57 2.14 21.54
CA LEU A 266 -0.79 1.90 21.07
C LEU A 266 -1.41 0.73 21.84
N ASP A 267 -2.61 0.90 22.36
CA ASP A 267 -3.47 -0.22 22.76
C ASP A 267 -4.52 -0.48 21.66
N PRO A 268 -4.34 -1.51 20.81
CA PRO A 268 -5.28 -1.80 19.74
C PRO A 268 -6.63 -2.37 20.24
N VAL A 269 -6.73 -2.76 21.52
CA VAL A 269 -7.93 -3.34 22.12
C VAL A 269 -8.79 -2.26 22.76
N ASN A 270 -8.19 -1.44 23.61
CA ASN A 270 -8.90 -0.39 24.36
C ASN A 270 -8.87 0.98 23.69
N GLY A 271 -8.04 1.15 22.64
CA GLY A 271 -7.98 2.38 21.87
C GLY A 271 -7.28 3.51 22.62
N THR A 272 -6.01 3.30 23.00
CA THR A 272 -5.15 4.39 23.50
C THR A 272 -3.99 4.61 22.56
N PHE A 273 -3.58 5.86 22.39
CA PHE A 273 -2.49 6.24 21.49
C PHE A 273 -1.73 7.41 22.08
N GLN A 274 -0.41 7.29 22.12
CA GLN A 274 0.51 8.36 22.46
C GLN A 274 1.76 8.20 21.61
N ASP A 275 2.30 9.30 21.12
CA ASP A 275 3.41 9.29 20.19
C ASP A 275 4.48 10.36 20.48
N ALA A 276 5.62 10.20 19.83
CA ALA A 276 6.74 11.12 19.82
C ALA A 276 7.44 11.03 18.46
N GLU A 277 7.81 12.18 17.89
CA GLU A 277 8.51 12.23 16.60
C GLU A 277 9.87 11.52 16.69
N ALA A 278 10.18 10.72 15.67
CA ALA A 278 11.46 10.03 15.58
C ALA A 278 12.63 10.99 15.30
N ASN A 279 13.81 10.65 15.80
CA ASN A 279 15.07 11.37 15.56
C ASN A 279 15.61 11.10 14.14
N GLY A 280 14.85 11.52 13.13
CA GLY A 280 15.18 11.35 11.70
C GLY A 280 14.66 10.05 11.07
N PRO A 281 15.10 9.74 9.83
CA PRO A 281 14.61 8.60 9.08
C PRO A 281 14.83 7.27 9.79
N VAL A 282 13.81 6.40 9.76
CA VAL A 282 13.85 5.09 10.43
C VAL A 282 13.77 3.98 9.40
N ARG A 283 14.86 3.21 9.30
CA ARG A 283 14.90 1.96 8.53
C ARG A 283 14.49 0.78 9.40
N VAL A 284 13.50 0.03 8.98
CA VAL A 284 13.04 -1.24 9.58
C VAL A 284 13.31 -2.41 8.65
N ARG A 285 13.39 -3.61 9.21
CA ARG A 285 13.60 -4.85 8.47
C ARG A 285 12.46 -5.83 8.74
N PRO A 286 12.25 -6.82 7.85
CA PRO A 286 11.21 -7.83 8.07
C PRO A 286 11.34 -8.57 9.40
N GLU A 287 12.57 -8.79 9.88
CA GLU A 287 12.82 -9.44 11.17
C GLU A 287 12.51 -8.55 12.41
N ASP A 288 12.40 -7.23 12.22
CA ASP A 288 12.21 -6.28 13.33
C ASP A 288 10.74 -6.24 13.79
N GLY A 289 9.80 -6.65 12.94
CA GLY A 289 8.39 -6.42 13.20
C GLY A 289 7.46 -6.74 12.02
N ARG A 290 6.24 -6.22 12.08
CA ARG A 290 5.26 -6.32 10.99
C ARG A 290 4.57 -4.99 10.72
N PHE A 291 4.27 -4.75 9.45
CA PHE A 291 3.43 -3.67 9.01
C PHE A 291 1.96 -3.97 9.33
N LEU A 292 1.23 -2.91 9.65
CA LEU A 292 -0.20 -2.86 9.85
C LEU A 292 -0.68 -1.53 9.25
N SER A 293 -1.97 -1.42 9.04
CA SER A 293 -2.66 -0.17 8.73
C SER A 293 -3.78 0.05 9.74
N GLY A 294 -4.37 1.25 9.72
CA GLY A 294 -5.58 1.50 10.51
C GLY A 294 -6.73 0.52 10.21
N GLY A 295 -6.75 -0.11 9.03
CA GLY A 295 -7.78 -1.09 8.65
C GLY A 295 -7.63 -2.45 9.35
N HIS A 296 -6.45 -2.75 9.90
CA HIS A 296 -6.23 -3.94 10.73
C HIS A 296 -6.69 -3.75 12.18
N LEU A 297 -6.98 -2.51 12.57
CA LEU A 297 -7.20 -2.12 13.95
C LEU A 297 -8.68 -1.84 14.18
N ARG A 298 -9.20 -2.32 15.31
CA ARG A 298 -10.51 -1.87 15.79
C ARG A 298 -10.49 -0.37 16.10
N TRP A 299 -9.36 0.09 16.64
CA TRP A 299 -9.10 1.48 16.99
C TRP A 299 -7.78 1.91 16.35
N SER A 300 -7.84 2.62 15.22
CA SER A 300 -6.69 3.31 14.64
C SER A 300 -6.35 4.55 15.46
N PRO A 301 -5.08 5.00 15.48
CA PRO A 301 -4.68 6.29 16.02
C PRO A 301 -5.61 7.45 15.62
N GLU A 302 -6.03 7.53 14.35
CA GLU A 302 -7.01 8.54 13.93
C GLU A 302 -8.38 8.41 14.62
N ASN A 303 -8.92 7.19 14.77
CA ASN A 303 -10.18 6.95 15.47
C ASN A 303 -10.08 7.26 16.98
N ILE A 304 -8.89 7.14 17.58
CA ILE A 304 -8.68 7.31 19.03
C ILE A 304 -8.60 8.78 19.39
N CYS A 305 -7.80 9.56 18.67
CA CYS A 305 -7.44 10.93 19.06
C CYS A 305 -7.91 12.01 18.09
N ALA A 306 -8.64 11.67 17.01
CA ALA A 306 -8.96 12.59 15.92
C ALA A 306 -7.71 13.35 15.45
N LEU A 307 -6.62 12.59 15.24
CA LEU A 307 -5.32 13.13 14.88
C LEU A 307 -5.42 14.04 13.66
N TYR A 308 -4.70 15.15 13.66
CA TYR A 308 -4.57 16.01 12.47
C TYR A 308 -3.66 15.33 11.43
N PRO A 309 -4.19 14.68 10.37
CA PRO A 309 -3.41 13.78 9.55
C PRO A 309 -2.22 14.43 8.82
N PRO A 310 -2.31 15.71 8.36
CA PRO A 310 -1.18 16.38 7.71
C PRO A 310 0.09 16.47 8.55
N PHE A 311 -0.04 16.49 9.88
CA PHE A 311 1.14 16.47 10.76
C PHE A 311 1.95 15.18 10.59
N TYR A 312 1.27 14.07 10.30
CA TYR A 312 1.80 12.72 10.19
C TYR A 312 2.21 12.31 8.77
N HIS A 313 2.08 13.20 7.79
CA HIS A 313 2.42 12.89 6.41
C HIS A 313 3.90 12.53 6.27
N ALA A 314 4.15 11.40 5.61
CA ALA A 314 5.48 10.92 5.28
C ALA A 314 5.49 10.21 3.93
N SER A 315 6.68 9.77 3.52
CA SER A 315 6.90 8.82 2.45
C SER A 315 7.64 7.61 2.97
N VAL A 316 7.39 6.48 2.32
CA VAL A 316 8.06 5.21 2.60
C VAL A 316 8.63 4.64 1.31
N ARG A 317 9.79 4.01 1.41
CA ARG A 317 10.41 3.32 0.28
C ARG A 317 11.19 2.13 0.76
N ASN A 318 11.36 1.12 -0.09
CA ASN A 318 12.42 0.15 0.15
C ASN A 318 13.76 0.88 0.19
N ALA A 319 14.61 0.50 1.14
CA ALA A 319 15.94 1.07 1.22
C ALA A 319 16.70 0.73 -0.06
N GLU A 320 17.25 1.75 -0.73
CA GLU A 320 18.27 1.50 -1.74
C GLU A 320 19.38 0.65 -1.11
N LEU A 321 19.84 -0.35 -1.85
CA LEU A 321 21.05 -1.08 -1.51
C LEU A 321 22.18 -0.03 -1.46
N CYS A 322 22.48 0.51 -0.29
CA CYS A 322 23.75 1.18 -0.09
C CYS A 322 24.83 0.11 -0.25
N ASP A 323 25.35 -0.02 -1.47
CA ASP A 323 26.64 -0.60 -1.81
C ASP A 323 27.73 0.19 -1.09
N SER A 324 27.91 -0.06 0.20
CA SER A 324 29.09 0.39 0.93
C SER A 324 29.25 -0.46 2.17
N TYR A 325 29.68 -1.72 1.99
CA TYR A 325 30.57 -2.45 2.89
C TYR A 325 30.90 -3.79 2.20
N ARG A 326 31.85 -3.77 1.27
CA ARG A 326 32.71 -4.95 1.03
C ARG A 326 33.80 -4.92 2.12
N PRO A 327 34.15 -6.09 2.69
CA PRO A 327 35.12 -6.20 3.79
C PRO A 327 36.51 -5.68 3.42
#